data_AF-A0A399ZK44-F1
#
_entry.id   AF-A0A399ZK44-F1
#
_cell.length_a   1.000
_cell.length_b   1.000
_cell.length_c   1.000
_cell.angle_alpha   90.00
_cell.angle_beta   90.00
_cell.angle_gamma   90.00
#
_symmetry.space_group_name_H-M   'P 1'
#
loop_
_entity.id
_entity.type
_entity.pdbx_description
1 polymer ?
#
loop_
_entity_poly.entity_id
_entity_poly.type
_entity_poly.pdbx_seq_one_letter_code
_entity_poly.pdbx_strand_id
1 'polypeptide(L)'
;MKTPKTLPRKNDRPAQAAVEFALVLPILLLLIYGMIEVGRMIFIYANVVSAARLASRYGAAVGQSQTAGVPLYQDCAGIRAAAQRSDFMGNFSDQQIKIWHDSGEGNNETEYCKPGQKTDRSFQPSGGNSSRLRVQISADFTPLLSFIPLEPFAISSVSARTILVSVPVQIGDETKRDYIFGTPAPTMADGVSDPPGRQKPSRPVEPACDPRHSRLAVSPFGMTVYNHSPSLTLHIRNVQVWGPASAAGQTLKMLTLGGASIWSGSLPDESPAYISDLAGDRSIPPRSSKFLQVGFGAGYRASGAEKIVVVFEEKNCPKLDSSNASQLP
;
A
#
# COMPACT_ATOMS: atom_id res chain seq x y z
N MET A 1 -82.35 13.14 54.21
CA MET A 1 -81.77 12.00 53.48
C MET A 1 -80.52 12.50 52.75
N LYS A 2 -79.31 12.23 53.27
CA LYS A 2 -78.04 12.72 52.70
C LYS A 2 -77.47 11.63 51.79
N THR A 3 -77.34 11.92 50.50
CA THR A 3 -76.68 11.04 49.51
C THR A 3 -75.16 11.05 49.72
N PRO A 4 -74.50 9.89 49.73
CA PRO A 4 -73.04 9.84 49.85
C PRO A 4 -72.38 10.21 48.51
N LYS A 5 -71.43 11.15 48.55
CA LYS A 5 -70.55 11.46 47.43
C LYS A 5 -69.50 10.35 47.30
N THR A 6 -69.55 9.57 46.22
CA THR A 6 -68.50 8.64 45.82
C THR A 6 -67.29 9.42 45.29
N LEU A 7 -66.13 9.25 45.92
CA LEU A 7 -64.88 9.84 45.46
C LEU A 7 -64.36 9.09 44.21
N PRO A 8 -63.81 9.80 43.20
CA PRO A 8 -63.29 9.18 42.00
C PRO A 8 -62.09 8.30 42.35
N ARG A 9 -62.18 7.02 41.98
CA ARG A 9 -61.11 6.03 42.17
C ARG A 9 -59.92 6.45 41.31
N LYS A 10 -58.81 6.82 41.96
CA LYS A 10 -57.54 7.17 41.31
C LYS A 10 -57.12 6.00 40.43
N ASN A 11 -56.88 6.27 39.16
CA ASN A 11 -56.61 5.25 38.14
C ASN A 11 -55.21 4.67 38.40
N ASP A 12 -55.11 3.45 38.95
CA ASP A 12 -53.88 2.77 39.39
C ASP A 12 -52.95 2.30 38.25
N ARG A 13 -53.02 2.96 37.09
CA ARG A 13 -52.25 2.62 35.88
C ARG A 13 -50.73 2.93 35.91
N PRO A 14 -50.15 3.81 36.76
CA PRO A 14 -48.71 4.10 36.66
C PRO A 14 -47.82 2.93 37.11
N ALA A 15 -48.33 2.00 37.94
CA ALA A 15 -47.56 0.85 38.40
C ALA A 15 -47.40 -0.22 37.31
N GLN A 16 -48.40 -0.39 36.43
CA GLN A 16 -48.38 -1.41 35.39
C GLN A 16 -47.32 -1.12 34.31
N ALA A 17 -47.23 0.12 33.84
CA ALA A 17 -46.25 0.51 32.83
C ALA A 17 -44.79 0.37 33.34
N ALA A 18 -44.56 0.60 34.63
CA ALA A 18 -43.24 0.41 35.24
C ALA A 18 -42.84 -1.08 35.26
N VAL A 19 -43.78 -1.99 35.51
CA VAL A 19 -43.54 -3.45 35.49
C VAL A 19 -43.30 -3.95 34.07
N GLU A 20 -44.09 -3.48 33.10
CA GLU A 20 -43.88 -3.84 31.68
C GLU A 20 -42.50 -3.39 31.18
N PHE A 21 -42.06 -2.18 31.54
CA PHE A 21 -40.72 -1.70 31.21
C PHE A 21 -39.61 -2.52 31.90
N ALA A 22 -39.78 -2.86 33.18
CA ALA A 22 -38.82 -3.64 33.93
C ALA A 22 -38.62 -5.07 33.37
N LEU A 23 -39.62 -5.64 32.68
CA LEU A 23 -39.52 -6.94 32.03
C LEU A 23 -38.85 -6.87 30.65
N VAL A 24 -39.05 -5.79 29.89
CA VAL A 24 -38.46 -5.62 28.55
C VAL A 24 -37.01 -5.16 28.62
N LEU A 25 -36.66 -4.33 29.61
CA LEU A 25 -35.32 -3.74 29.75
C LEU A 25 -34.18 -4.77 29.77
N PRO A 26 -34.23 -5.89 30.52
CA PRO A 26 -33.15 -6.89 30.53
C PRO A 26 -32.93 -7.55 29.17
N ILE A 27 -34.02 -7.82 28.43
CA ILE A 27 -33.95 -8.42 27.08
C ILE A 27 -33.35 -7.43 26.09
N LEU A 28 -33.78 -6.16 26.16
CA LEU A 28 -33.24 -5.09 25.32
C LEU A 28 -31.74 -4.89 25.58
N LEU A 29 -31.32 -4.85 26.84
CA LEU A 29 -29.90 -4.73 27.20
C LEU A 29 -29.10 -5.92 26.69
N LEU A 30 -29.59 -7.15 26.86
CA LEU A 30 -28.92 -8.36 26.35
C LEU A 30 -28.72 -8.28 24.82
N LEU A 31 -29.72 -7.82 24.09
CA LEU A 31 -29.64 -7.65 22.63
C LEU A 31 -28.57 -6.61 22.25
N ILE A 32 -28.57 -5.44 22.90
CA ILE A 32 -27.58 -4.38 22.64
C ILE A 32 -26.17 -4.88 22.94
N TYR A 33 -25.96 -5.54 24.08
CA TYR A 33 -24.66 -6.12 24.43
C TYR A 33 -24.23 -7.21 23.45
N GLY A 34 -25.16 -8.05 23.00
CA GLY A 34 -24.89 -9.06 21.97
C GLY A 34 -24.40 -8.43 20.67
N MET A 35 -25.03 -7.34 20.22
CA MET A 35 -24.59 -6.59 19.03
C MET A 35 -23.20 -5.97 19.21
N ILE A 36 -22.94 -5.37 20.37
CA ILE A 36 -21.63 -4.80 20.70
C ILE A 36 -20.56 -5.88 20.65
N GLU A 37 -20.84 -7.07 21.19
CA GLU A 37 -19.84 -8.13 21.24
C GLU A 37 -19.52 -8.74 19.89
N VAL A 38 -20.55 -8.98 19.06
CA VAL A 38 -20.32 -9.42 17.68
C VAL A 38 -19.56 -8.36 16.90
N GLY A 39 -19.90 -7.08 17.06
CA GLY A 39 -19.19 -5.97 16.43
C GLY A 39 -17.70 -5.92 16.82
N ARG A 40 -17.40 -6.07 18.11
CA ARG A 40 -16.03 -6.11 18.62
C ARG A 40 -15.26 -7.33 18.12
N MET A 41 -15.91 -8.49 18.06
CA MET A 41 -15.31 -9.72 17.51
C MET A 41 -14.89 -9.55 16.05
N ILE A 42 -15.77 -8.98 15.21
CA ILE A 42 -15.49 -8.71 13.79
C ILE A 42 -14.35 -7.69 13.66
N PHE A 43 -14.34 -6.65 14.50
CA PHE A 43 -13.28 -5.65 14.51
C PHE A 43 -11.91 -6.26 14.82
N ILE A 44 -11.83 -7.11 15.85
CA ILE A 44 -10.59 -7.83 16.21
C ILE A 44 -10.13 -8.72 15.05
N TYR A 45 -11.05 -9.49 14.44
CA TYR A 45 -10.73 -10.33 13.29
C TYR A 45 -10.14 -9.51 12.13
N ALA A 46 -10.77 -8.40 11.76
CA ALA A 46 -10.31 -7.54 10.66
C ALA A 46 -8.90 -6.96 10.93
N ASN A 47 -8.62 -6.59 12.19
CA ASN A 47 -7.30 -6.11 12.59
C ASN A 47 -6.24 -7.21 12.52
N VAL A 48 -6.53 -8.40 13.05
CA VAL A 48 -5.61 -9.56 13.01
C VAL A 48 -5.25 -9.92 11.56
N VAL A 49 -6.23 -9.96 10.66
CA VAL A 49 -6.02 -10.22 9.22
C VAL A 49 -5.14 -9.13 8.58
N SER A 50 -5.40 -7.87 8.89
CA SER A 50 -4.64 -6.74 8.34
C SER A 50 -3.20 -6.73 8.84
N ALA A 51 -3.00 -7.00 10.13
CA ALA A 51 -1.68 -7.06 10.77
C ALA A 51 -0.80 -8.16 10.16
N ALA A 52 -1.34 -9.37 9.96
CA ALA A 52 -0.60 -10.47 9.32
C ALA A 52 -0.16 -10.10 7.90
N ARG A 53 -1.02 -9.42 7.14
CA ARG A 53 -0.71 -8.95 5.78
C ARG A 53 0.37 -7.87 5.76
N LEU A 54 0.34 -6.92 6.69
CA LEU A 54 1.35 -5.86 6.77
C LEU A 54 2.72 -6.42 7.14
N ALA A 55 2.79 -7.30 8.14
CA ALA A 55 4.02 -7.94 8.57
C ALA A 55 4.65 -8.80 7.47
N SER A 56 3.86 -9.66 6.82
CA SER A 56 4.36 -10.50 5.71
C SER A 56 4.80 -9.68 4.50
N ARG A 57 4.13 -8.55 4.20
CA ARG A 57 4.55 -7.62 3.13
C ARG A 57 5.87 -6.91 3.46
N TYR A 58 6.05 -6.48 4.70
CA TYR A 58 7.30 -5.85 5.12
C TYR A 58 8.48 -6.81 4.99
N GLY A 59 8.35 -8.02 5.54
CA GLY A 59 9.46 -8.97 5.54
C GLY A 59 9.77 -9.55 4.15
N ALA A 60 8.78 -9.67 3.26
CA ALA A 60 9.01 -10.15 1.88
C ALA A 60 9.49 -9.05 0.91
N ALA A 61 9.56 -7.79 1.35
CA ALA A 61 10.07 -6.71 0.53
C ALA A 61 11.58 -6.85 0.29
N VAL A 62 12.04 -6.34 -0.85
CA VAL A 62 13.46 -6.30 -1.20
C VAL A 62 14.14 -5.12 -0.53
N GLY A 63 15.40 -5.32 -0.14
CA GLY A 63 16.22 -4.31 0.52
C GLY A 63 16.65 -4.72 1.93
N GLN A 64 17.23 -3.76 2.64
CA GLN A 64 17.77 -3.94 3.97
C GLN A 64 17.10 -3.00 4.97
N SER A 65 16.99 -3.45 6.20
CA SER A 65 16.60 -2.61 7.33
C SER A 65 17.66 -1.55 7.57
N GLN A 66 17.24 -0.28 7.61
CA GLN A 66 18.14 0.85 7.88
C GLN A 66 18.71 0.78 9.30
N THR A 67 17.96 0.24 10.26
CA THR A 67 18.36 0.14 11.66
C THR A 67 19.24 -1.07 11.93
N ALA A 68 18.93 -2.21 11.30
CA ALA A 68 19.56 -3.48 11.62
C ALA A 68 20.63 -3.93 10.60
N GLY A 69 20.68 -3.33 9.41
CA GLY A 69 21.64 -3.66 8.35
C GLY A 69 21.47 -5.09 7.79
N VAL A 70 20.32 -5.72 8.03
CA VAL A 70 19.99 -7.06 7.53
C VAL A 70 18.87 -6.96 6.48
N PRO A 71 18.76 -7.93 5.55
CA PRO A 71 17.60 -8.03 4.68
C PRO A 71 16.28 -8.00 5.46
N LEU A 72 15.23 -7.42 4.88
CA LEU A 72 13.95 -7.21 5.60
C LEU A 72 13.31 -8.51 6.10
N TYR A 73 13.53 -9.64 5.43
CA TYR A 73 13.06 -10.94 5.89
C TYR A 73 13.77 -11.43 7.17
N GLN A 74 14.93 -10.87 7.52
CA GLN A 74 15.68 -11.15 8.75
C GLN A 74 15.45 -10.08 9.84
N ASP A 75 14.75 -8.99 9.53
CA ASP A 75 14.42 -7.92 10.48
C ASP A 75 13.15 -8.27 11.27
N CYS A 76 13.31 -9.11 12.29
CA CYS A 76 12.23 -9.54 13.16
C CYS A 76 11.51 -8.37 13.85
N ALA A 77 12.26 -7.38 14.33
CA ALA A 77 11.69 -6.18 14.96
C ALA A 77 10.86 -5.37 13.97
N GLY A 78 11.36 -5.19 12.74
CA GLY A 78 10.64 -4.52 11.67
C GLY A 78 9.35 -5.24 11.27
N ILE A 79 9.39 -6.58 11.15
CA ILE A 79 8.21 -7.40 10.84
C ILE A 79 7.14 -7.25 11.94
N ARG A 80 7.52 -7.29 13.23
CA ARG A 80 6.58 -7.10 14.34
C ARG A 80 6.03 -5.69 14.41
N ALA A 81 6.90 -4.69 14.25
CA ALA A 81 6.49 -3.29 14.20
C ALA A 81 5.48 -3.05 13.08
N ALA A 82 5.63 -3.71 11.93
CA ALA A 82 4.67 -3.63 10.83
C ALA A 82 3.29 -4.21 11.18
N ALA A 83 3.21 -5.30 11.94
CA ALA A 83 1.93 -5.82 12.48
C ALA A 83 1.33 -4.87 13.53
N GLN A 84 2.16 -4.37 14.45
CA GLN A 84 1.74 -3.50 15.55
C GLN A 84 1.24 -2.13 15.08
N ARG A 85 1.62 -1.66 13.88
CA ARG A 85 1.07 -0.41 13.32
C ARG A 85 -0.44 -0.42 13.10
N SER A 86 -1.02 -1.59 12.84
CA SER A 86 -2.48 -1.75 12.70
C SER A 86 -3.18 -2.05 14.03
N ASP A 87 -2.43 -2.13 15.12
CA ASP A 87 -2.95 -2.43 16.44
C ASP A 87 -3.34 -1.16 17.19
N PHE A 88 -4.59 -0.73 17.00
CA PHE A 88 -5.11 0.44 17.70
C PHE A 88 -5.29 0.18 19.21
N MET A 89 -5.44 -1.08 19.64
CA MET A 89 -5.77 -1.42 21.03
C MET A 89 -4.55 -1.84 21.86
N GLY A 90 -3.37 -1.97 21.25
CA GLY A 90 -2.16 -2.46 21.92
C GLY A 90 -2.23 -3.95 22.28
N ASN A 91 -3.07 -4.71 21.57
CA ASN A 91 -3.33 -6.12 21.79
C ASN A 91 -2.28 -7.06 21.19
N PHE A 92 -1.30 -6.59 20.40
CA PHE A 92 -0.31 -7.42 19.71
C PHE A 92 1.07 -7.28 20.34
N SER A 93 1.30 -8.06 21.40
CA SER A 93 2.62 -8.32 21.96
C SER A 93 3.45 -9.22 21.04
N ASP A 94 4.76 -9.25 21.25
CA ASP A 94 5.67 -10.09 20.45
C ASP A 94 5.30 -11.58 20.49
N GLN A 95 4.70 -12.05 21.59
CA GLN A 95 4.27 -13.43 21.80
C GLN A 95 3.10 -13.83 20.90
N GLN A 96 2.29 -12.85 20.49
CA GLN A 96 1.13 -13.04 19.62
C GLN A 96 1.51 -13.01 18.13
N ILE A 97 2.78 -12.75 17.82
CA ILE A 97 3.31 -12.66 16.45
C ILE A 97 4.28 -13.81 16.24
N LYS A 98 3.83 -14.85 15.53
CA LYS A 98 4.66 -15.98 15.14
C LYS A 98 5.10 -15.82 13.69
N ILE A 99 6.39 -16.05 13.44
CA ILE A 99 7.01 -15.86 12.13
C ILE A 99 7.67 -17.19 11.76
N TRP A 100 7.40 -17.67 10.55
CA TRP A 100 8.04 -18.88 10.03
C TRP A 100 8.33 -18.73 8.56
N HIS A 101 9.17 -19.62 8.05
CA HIS A 101 9.38 -19.77 6.62
C HIS A 101 9.04 -21.19 6.17
N ASP A 102 8.60 -21.29 4.92
CA ASP A 102 8.43 -22.57 4.23
C ASP A 102 8.85 -22.44 2.75
N SER A 103 8.73 -23.52 1.99
CA SER A 103 9.00 -23.56 0.55
C SER A 103 7.77 -23.97 -0.27
N GLY A 104 6.56 -23.82 0.27
CA GLY A 104 5.31 -24.36 -0.30
C GLY A 104 4.38 -24.96 0.76
N GLU A 105 3.10 -25.16 0.40
CA GLU A 105 2.13 -25.79 1.32
C GLU A 105 2.53 -27.26 1.59
N GLY A 106 2.69 -27.62 2.86
CA GLY A 106 3.08 -28.97 3.29
C GLY A 106 4.59 -29.22 3.44
N ASN A 107 5.45 -28.22 3.18
CA ASN A 107 6.90 -28.32 3.38
C ASN A 107 7.32 -27.82 4.77
N ASN A 108 8.43 -28.37 5.29
CA ASN A 108 9.03 -28.10 6.60
C ASN A 108 8.90 -26.63 7.05
N GLU A 109 7.84 -26.33 7.81
CA GLU A 109 7.64 -25.02 8.43
C GLU A 109 8.70 -24.85 9.51
N THR A 110 9.55 -23.84 9.36
CA THR A 110 10.60 -23.56 10.33
C THR A 110 10.30 -22.20 10.96
N GLU A 111 9.98 -22.23 12.25
CA GLU A 111 9.82 -21.02 13.04
C GLU A 111 11.19 -20.32 13.17
N TYR A 112 11.19 -19.02 12.92
CA TYR A 112 12.35 -18.15 13.07
C TYR A 112 11.87 -16.79 13.59
N CYS A 113 12.76 -15.91 14.05
CA CYS A 113 12.36 -14.68 14.74
C CYS A 113 11.48 -14.99 15.96
N LYS A 114 12.07 -15.55 17.03
CA LYS A 114 11.38 -15.77 18.31
C LYS A 114 11.01 -14.45 18.99
N PRO A 115 9.95 -14.39 19.82
CA PRO A 115 9.53 -13.18 20.52
C PRO A 115 10.69 -12.44 21.19
N GLY A 116 10.78 -11.11 21.06
CA GLY A 116 11.86 -10.29 21.59
C GLY A 116 13.17 -10.29 20.76
N GLN A 117 13.34 -11.18 19.78
CA GLN A 117 14.49 -11.11 18.87
C GLN A 117 14.33 -9.94 17.91
N LYS A 118 15.39 -9.12 17.76
CA LYS A 118 15.42 -8.00 16.81
C LYS A 118 15.74 -8.45 15.38
N THR A 119 16.63 -9.43 15.25
CA THR A 119 17.08 -9.96 13.96
C THR A 119 17.33 -11.46 14.04
N ASP A 120 17.14 -12.18 12.95
CA ASP A 120 17.43 -13.61 12.86
C ASP A 120 18.04 -13.96 11.49
N ARG A 121 19.27 -14.49 11.50
CA ARG A 121 20.05 -14.83 10.30
C ARG A 121 20.00 -16.32 9.95
N SER A 122 19.28 -17.13 10.74
CA SER A 122 19.13 -18.57 10.49
C SER A 122 18.41 -18.85 9.17
N PHE A 123 17.52 -17.93 8.77
CA PHE A 123 16.80 -18.04 7.52
C PHE A 123 17.59 -17.43 6.35
N GLN A 124 17.99 -18.29 5.42
CA GLN A 124 18.74 -17.94 4.21
C GLN A 124 18.03 -18.53 2.98
N PRO A 125 17.07 -17.80 2.38
CA PRO A 125 16.33 -18.26 1.21
C PRO A 125 17.25 -18.45 0.00
N SER A 126 16.97 -19.46 -0.81
CA SER A 126 17.79 -19.78 -2.00
C SER A 126 17.45 -18.86 -3.18
N GLY A 127 18.40 -18.69 -4.10
CA GLY A 127 18.23 -17.86 -5.30
C GLY A 127 17.11 -18.30 -6.26
N GLY A 128 16.53 -19.48 -6.05
CA GLY A 128 15.39 -19.99 -6.83
C GLY A 128 14.03 -19.38 -6.45
N ASN A 129 13.98 -18.45 -5.49
CA ASN A 129 12.76 -17.76 -5.04
C ASN A 129 11.63 -18.71 -4.61
N SER A 130 11.98 -19.87 -4.05
CA SER A 130 11.01 -20.86 -3.57
C SER A 130 10.58 -20.66 -2.12
N SER A 131 11.31 -19.84 -1.36
CA SER A 131 11.03 -19.59 0.05
C SER A 131 9.92 -18.56 0.25
N ARG A 132 9.02 -18.83 1.19
CA ARG A 132 7.94 -17.93 1.59
C ARG A 132 8.07 -17.56 3.06
N LEU A 133 7.91 -16.28 3.36
CA LEU A 133 7.70 -15.78 4.70
C LEU A 133 6.23 -15.92 5.07
N ARG A 134 5.96 -16.49 6.24
CA ARG A 134 4.62 -16.61 6.81
C ARG A 134 4.58 -15.98 8.18
N VAL A 135 3.55 -15.18 8.41
CA VAL A 135 3.32 -14.51 9.69
C VAL A 135 1.93 -14.86 10.17
N GLN A 136 1.85 -15.40 11.38
CA GLN A 136 0.60 -15.55 12.12
C GLN A 136 0.51 -14.49 13.21
N ILE A 137 -0.66 -13.87 13.26
CA ILE A 137 -1.06 -13.00 14.36
C ILE A 137 -2.18 -13.71 15.10
N SER A 138 -2.12 -13.71 16.43
CA SER A 138 -3.17 -14.22 17.31
C SER A 138 -3.62 -13.11 18.27
N ALA A 139 -4.92 -12.99 18.49
CA ALA A 139 -5.48 -12.07 19.48
C ALA A 139 -6.49 -12.80 20.36
N ASP A 140 -6.47 -12.51 21.66
CA ASP A 140 -7.40 -13.15 22.58
C ASP A 140 -8.71 -12.37 22.63
N PHE A 141 -9.81 -13.07 22.37
CA PHE A 141 -11.16 -12.54 22.55
C PHE A 141 -11.68 -12.97 23.92
N THR A 142 -11.77 -12.03 24.85
CA THR A 142 -12.40 -12.21 26.16
C THR A 142 -13.78 -11.55 26.17
N PRO A 143 -14.88 -12.28 26.39
CA PRO A 143 -16.20 -11.67 26.51
C PRO A 143 -16.28 -10.67 27.67
N LEU A 144 -16.96 -9.54 27.45
CA LEU A 144 -17.25 -8.50 28.43
C LEU A 144 -18.21 -8.99 29.50
N LEU A 145 -19.10 -9.91 29.14
CA LEU A 145 -20.14 -10.45 30.02
C LEU A 145 -19.82 -11.91 30.33
N SER A 146 -19.39 -12.16 31.56
CA SER A 146 -19.03 -13.51 32.05
C SER A 146 -20.22 -14.46 32.22
N PHE A 147 -21.46 -13.97 32.14
CA PHE A 147 -22.67 -14.80 32.28
C PHE A 147 -23.06 -15.50 30.97
N ILE A 148 -22.49 -15.10 29.84
CA ILE A 148 -22.67 -15.80 28.57
C ILE A 148 -21.69 -16.97 28.56
N PRO A 149 -22.11 -18.20 28.22
CA PRO A 149 -21.25 -19.40 28.19
C PRO A 149 -20.31 -19.38 26.98
N LEU A 150 -19.54 -18.31 26.82
CA LEU A 150 -18.47 -18.19 25.84
C LEU A 150 -17.17 -18.13 26.62
N GLU A 151 -16.35 -19.17 26.46
CA GLU A 151 -15.00 -19.16 27.00
C GLU A 151 -14.10 -18.24 26.14
N PRO A 152 -13.09 -17.58 26.73
CA PRO A 152 -12.11 -16.84 25.96
C PRO A 152 -11.47 -17.72 24.88
N PHE A 153 -11.35 -17.20 23.66
CA PHE A 153 -10.75 -17.93 22.56
C PHE A 153 -9.81 -17.05 21.75
N ALA A 154 -8.82 -17.67 21.10
CA ALA A 154 -7.88 -16.96 20.26
C ALA A 154 -8.41 -16.83 18.82
N ILE A 155 -8.40 -15.61 18.30
CA ILE A 155 -8.63 -15.30 16.89
C ILE A 155 -7.26 -15.21 16.22
N SER A 156 -6.99 -16.10 15.27
CA SER A 156 -5.71 -16.11 14.55
C SER A 156 -5.88 -15.94 13.04
N SER A 157 -4.89 -15.33 12.40
CA SER A 157 -4.81 -15.23 10.94
C SER A 157 -3.37 -15.40 10.47
N VAL A 158 -3.19 -16.08 9.34
CA VAL A 158 -1.89 -16.33 8.72
C VAL A 158 -1.84 -15.66 7.35
N SER A 159 -0.73 -14.98 7.05
CA SER A 159 -0.46 -14.42 5.72
C SER A 159 0.92 -14.85 5.25
N ALA A 160 1.02 -15.26 3.97
CA ALA A 160 2.22 -15.77 3.34
C ALA A 160 2.66 -14.88 2.17
N ARG A 161 3.97 -14.67 1.99
CA ARG A 161 4.57 -13.96 0.84
C ARG A 161 5.89 -14.59 0.42
N THR A 162 6.06 -14.80 -0.89
CA THR A 162 7.32 -15.28 -1.48
C THR A 162 8.41 -14.23 -1.35
N ILE A 163 9.62 -14.66 -1.03
CA ILE A 163 10.79 -13.79 -0.91
C ILE A 163 11.58 -13.88 -2.21
N LEU A 164 11.92 -12.72 -2.76
CA LEU A 164 12.73 -12.62 -3.97
C LEU A 164 14.18 -12.35 -3.56
N VAL A 165 15.05 -13.33 -3.80
CA VAL A 165 16.49 -13.25 -3.47
C VAL A 165 17.29 -12.88 -4.71
N SER A 166 17.01 -13.54 -5.83
CA SER A 166 17.67 -13.24 -7.10
C SER A 166 16.70 -13.40 -8.26
N VAL A 167 16.73 -12.45 -9.18
CA VAL A 167 16.03 -12.55 -10.46
C VAL A 167 17.10 -12.60 -11.54
N PRO A 168 17.20 -13.69 -12.33
CA PRO A 168 18.15 -13.74 -13.43
C PRO A 168 17.75 -12.69 -14.45
N VAL A 169 18.56 -11.64 -14.58
CA VAL A 169 18.46 -10.69 -15.68
C VAL A 169 19.30 -11.27 -16.81
N GLN A 170 18.65 -11.83 -17.84
CA GLN A 170 19.37 -12.17 -19.06
C GLN A 170 19.75 -10.86 -19.76
N ILE A 171 21.02 -10.48 -19.65
CA ILE A 171 21.59 -9.43 -20.49
C ILE A 171 21.91 -10.13 -21.81
N GLY A 172 21.12 -9.83 -22.85
CA GLY A 172 21.47 -10.21 -24.22
C GLY A 172 22.87 -9.73 -24.54
N ASP A 173 23.63 -10.57 -25.25
CA ASP A 173 25.07 -10.48 -25.46
C ASP A 173 25.50 -9.18 -26.17
N GLU A 174 25.60 -8.08 -25.41
CA GLU A 174 26.20 -6.84 -25.86
C GLU A 174 27.10 -6.29 -24.75
N THR A 175 28.41 -6.52 -24.94
CA THR A 175 29.52 -5.77 -24.36
C THR A 175 29.39 -5.39 -22.88
N LYS A 176 30.00 -6.21 -22.02
CA LYS A 176 30.49 -5.91 -20.66
C LYS A 176 30.43 -4.42 -20.29
N ARG A 177 29.27 -3.93 -19.84
CA ARG A 177 29.15 -2.66 -19.12
C ARG A 177 29.25 -2.98 -17.64
N ASP A 178 30.29 -2.48 -17.00
CA ASP A 178 30.44 -2.54 -15.56
C ASP A 178 29.31 -1.72 -14.92
N TYR A 179 28.26 -2.40 -14.47
CA TYR A 179 27.22 -1.76 -13.68
C TYR A 179 27.74 -1.57 -12.25
N ILE A 180 28.21 -0.35 -11.96
CA ILE A 180 28.47 0.07 -10.59
C ILE A 180 27.12 0.25 -9.89
N PHE A 181 26.72 -0.75 -9.10
CA PHE A 181 25.62 -0.62 -8.16
C PHE A 181 26.10 0.24 -6.99
N GLY A 182 25.96 1.56 -7.13
CA GLY A 182 26.11 2.48 -6.01
C GLY A 182 24.92 2.31 -5.07
N THR A 183 25.08 1.51 -4.00
CA THR A 183 24.21 1.63 -2.83
C THR A 183 24.47 3.01 -2.24
N PRO A 184 23.49 3.94 -2.17
CA PRO A 184 23.71 5.17 -1.43
C PRO A 184 24.01 4.80 0.02
N ALA A 185 25.08 5.41 0.57
CA ALA A 185 25.52 5.20 1.95
C ALA A 185 24.33 5.36 2.93
N PRO A 186 24.29 4.60 4.03
CA PRO A 186 23.26 4.78 5.05
C PRO A 186 23.35 6.21 5.58
N THR A 187 22.27 6.97 5.44
CA THR A 187 22.13 8.26 6.10
C THR A 187 22.12 8.02 7.60
N MET A 188 23.25 8.30 8.27
CA MET A 188 23.35 8.28 9.72
C MET A 188 22.39 9.36 10.28
N ALA A 189 21.38 8.93 11.03
CA ALA A 189 20.57 9.81 11.84
C ALA A 189 21.25 9.97 13.20
N ASP A 190 22.06 11.01 13.35
CA ASP A 190 22.50 11.48 14.65
C ASP A 190 21.37 12.25 15.34
N GLY A 191 21.18 12.00 16.63
CA GLY A 191 20.49 12.92 17.52
C GLY A 191 19.41 12.30 18.40
N VAL A 192 19.82 11.88 19.60
CA VAL A 192 18.97 11.87 20.78
C VAL A 192 18.52 13.31 21.06
N SER A 193 17.21 13.55 21.10
CA SER A 193 16.62 14.63 21.88
C SER A 193 15.23 14.23 22.36
N ASP A 194 15.02 14.38 23.67
CA ASP A 194 13.80 14.15 24.45
C ASP A 194 12.52 14.77 23.85
N PRO A 195 11.32 14.31 24.28
CA PRO A 195 10.07 14.60 23.60
C PRO A 195 9.57 16.03 23.90
N PRO A 196 9.21 16.84 22.89
CA PRO A 196 8.40 18.01 23.14
C PRO A 196 6.92 17.65 23.03
N GLY A 197 6.17 18.21 23.97
CA GLY A 197 4.75 17.98 24.15
C GLY A 197 3.88 18.36 22.96
N ARG A 198 2.62 17.94 23.10
CA ARG A 198 1.47 18.26 22.28
C ARG A 198 1.49 19.71 21.75
N GLN A 199 1.93 19.88 20.51
CA GLN A 199 1.53 20.98 19.64
C GLN A 199 1.18 20.40 18.29
N LYS A 200 -0.01 20.74 17.79
CA LYS A 200 -0.45 20.48 16.43
C LYS A 200 0.28 21.47 15.52
N PRO A 201 1.14 21.04 14.57
CA PRO A 201 1.58 21.92 13.50
C PRO A 201 0.77 21.55 12.26
N SER A 202 -0.09 22.46 11.80
CA SER A 202 -0.46 22.52 10.40
C SER A 202 0.81 22.83 9.61
N ARG A 203 1.57 21.79 9.25
CA ARG A 203 2.53 21.89 8.15
C ARG A 203 1.70 22.19 6.90
N PRO A 204 2.12 23.10 5.99
CA PRO A 204 1.61 23.05 4.64
C PRO A 204 1.87 21.60 4.19
N VAL A 205 0.81 20.83 3.98
CA VAL A 205 0.95 19.53 3.32
C VAL A 205 1.53 19.89 1.96
N GLU A 206 2.83 19.65 1.77
CA GLU A 206 3.39 19.66 0.43
C GLU A 206 2.45 18.80 -0.41
N PRO A 207 1.88 19.34 -1.49
CA PRO A 207 0.79 18.68 -2.16
C PRO A 207 1.30 17.34 -2.67
N ALA A 208 0.68 16.25 -2.20
CA ALA A 208 1.11 14.90 -2.52
C ALA A 208 1.16 14.73 -4.04
N CYS A 209 2.37 14.53 -4.58
CA CYS A 209 2.56 14.30 -6.00
C CYS A 209 2.26 12.83 -6.32
N ASP A 210 1.20 12.59 -7.10
CA ASP A 210 0.74 11.24 -7.44
C ASP A 210 0.39 11.15 -8.94
N PRO A 211 1.40 11.13 -9.82
CA PRO A 211 1.18 10.84 -11.22
C PRO A 211 0.91 9.34 -11.41
N ARG A 212 -0.05 9.01 -12.26
CA ARG A 212 -0.35 7.65 -12.73
C ARG A 212 -0.41 7.62 -14.25
N HIS A 213 -0.38 6.44 -14.86
CA HIS A 213 -0.51 6.30 -16.32
C HIS A 213 -1.50 5.20 -16.71
N SER A 214 -2.10 5.30 -17.91
CA SER A 214 -2.84 4.19 -18.50
C SER A 214 -1.89 3.11 -19.02
N ARG A 215 -2.43 1.98 -19.48
CA ARG A 215 -1.66 1.09 -20.36
C ARG A 215 -1.20 1.85 -21.59
N LEU A 216 -0.02 1.48 -22.10
CA LEU A 216 0.51 2.03 -23.34
C LEU A 216 -0.38 1.59 -24.50
N ALA A 217 -0.94 2.57 -25.21
CA ALA A 217 -1.73 2.36 -26.40
C ALA A 217 -0.79 2.23 -27.61
N VAL A 218 -1.13 1.31 -28.51
CA VAL A 218 -0.39 1.05 -29.75
C VAL A 218 -0.90 1.87 -30.93
N SER A 219 -2.11 2.43 -30.83
CA SER A 219 -2.72 3.31 -31.83
C SER A 219 -3.85 4.15 -31.20
N PRO A 220 -3.76 5.49 -31.17
CA PRO A 220 -2.52 6.26 -31.34
C PRO A 220 -1.46 5.84 -30.31
N PHE A 221 -0.19 5.88 -30.70
CA PHE A 221 0.91 5.46 -29.83
C PHE A 221 1.10 6.47 -28.69
N GLY A 222 0.92 6.04 -27.45
CA GLY A 222 0.93 6.95 -26.30
C GLY A 222 0.26 6.39 -25.05
N MET A 223 0.15 7.20 -24.01
CA MET A 223 -0.55 6.84 -22.77
C MET A 223 -1.23 8.05 -22.15
N THR A 224 -2.32 7.81 -21.43
CA THR A 224 -2.96 8.84 -20.60
C THR A 224 -2.14 9.04 -19.33
N VAL A 225 -1.74 10.28 -19.07
CA VAL A 225 -1.11 10.69 -17.82
C VAL A 225 -2.19 11.25 -16.90
N TYR A 226 -2.34 10.64 -15.74
CA TYR A 226 -3.28 11.07 -14.70
C TYR A 226 -2.53 11.82 -13.61
N ASN A 227 -3.10 12.94 -13.18
CA ASN A 227 -2.65 13.68 -12.02
C ASN A 227 -3.65 13.45 -10.88
N HIS A 228 -3.32 12.55 -9.95
CA HIS A 228 -4.16 12.27 -8.78
C HIS A 228 -3.89 13.24 -7.62
N SER A 229 -2.95 14.18 -7.77
CA SER A 229 -2.66 15.18 -6.76
C SER A 229 -3.89 16.05 -6.47
N PRO A 230 -4.14 16.39 -5.20
CA PRO A 230 -5.31 17.16 -4.81
C PRO A 230 -5.24 18.64 -5.20
N SER A 231 -4.03 19.20 -5.32
CA SER A 231 -3.82 20.64 -5.53
C SER A 231 -2.56 20.99 -6.34
N LEU A 232 -1.75 20.01 -6.75
CA LEU A 232 -0.55 20.23 -7.55
C LEU A 232 -0.85 20.09 -9.04
N THR A 233 -0.47 21.06 -9.84
CA THR A 233 -0.39 20.94 -11.30
C THR A 233 0.95 20.32 -11.66
N LEU A 234 0.96 19.28 -12.50
CA LEU A 234 2.21 18.64 -12.94
C LEU A 234 2.70 19.24 -14.25
N HIS A 235 4.00 19.48 -14.38
CA HIS A 235 4.62 19.92 -15.62
C HIS A 235 5.63 18.88 -16.11
N ILE A 236 5.51 18.47 -17.37
CA ILE A 236 6.45 17.52 -17.96
C ILE A 236 7.79 18.21 -18.20
N ARG A 237 8.87 17.67 -17.63
CA ARG A 237 10.24 18.15 -17.81
C ARG A 237 10.90 17.56 -19.06
N ASN A 238 10.82 16.25 -19.21
CA ASN A 238 11.37 15.52 -20.34
C ASN A 238 10.64 14.20 -20.55
N VAL A 239 10.73 13.66 -21.76
CA VAL A 239 10.13 12.39 -22.16
C VAL A 239 11.19 11.54 -22.84
N GLN A 240 11.21 10.26 -22.48
CA GLN A 240 12.05 9.25 -23.10
C GLN A 240 11.15 8.21 -23.77
N VAL A 241 11.47 7.86 -25.01
CA VAL A 241 10.71 6.87 -25.79
C VAL A 241 11.66 5.76 -26.25
N TRP A 242 11.36 4.52 -25.86
CA TRP A 242 12.03 3.33 -26.37
C TRP A 242 11.17 2.71 -27.47
N GLY A 243 11.81 2.42 -28.59
CA GLY A 243 11.28 1.59 -29.66
C GLY A 243 12.36 0.65 -30.17
N PRO A 244 11.98 -0.36 -30.97
CA PRO A 244 12.96 -1.12 -31.75
C PRO A 244 13.69 -0.19 -32.73
N ALA A 245 14.86 -0.61 -33.23
CA ALA A 245 15.49 0.06 -34.37
C ALA A 245 14.48 0.08 -35.53
N SER A 246 14.15 1.28 -35.99
CA SER A 246 13.06 1.55 -36.90
C SER A 246 13.58 1.60 -38.34
N ALA A 247 12.74 1.28 -39.32
CA ALA A 247 13.11 1.47 -40.72
C ALA A 247 13.24 2.98 -41.04
N ALA A 248 14.03 3.34 -42.06
CA ALA A 248 14.21 4.73 -42.49
C ALA A 248 12.84 5.44 -42.66
N GLY A 249 12.62 6.53 -41.92
CA GLY A 249 11.38 7.32 -41.95
C GLY A 249 10.48 7.17 -40.71
N GLN A 250 10.69 6.17 -39.86
CA GLN A 250 9.97 5.99 -38.59
C GLN A 250 10.54 6.85 -37.44
N THR A 251 11.07 8.03 -37.77
CA THR A 251 11.63 8.94 -36.77
C THR A 251 10.53 9.61 -35.94
N LEU A 252 10.81 9.82 -34.66
CA LEU A 252 9.93 10.58 -33.78
C LEU A 252 9.90 12.03 -34.26
N LYS A 253 8.70 12.51 -34.62
CA LYS A 253 8.49 13.84 -35.23
C LYS A 253 7.69 14.79 -34.37
N MET A 254 6.87 14.27 -33.47
CA MET A 254 5.92 15.07 -32.74
C MET A 254 5.63 14.44 -31.38
N LEU A 255 5.45 15.29 -30.38
CA LEU A 255 4.88 14.94 -29.08
C LEU A 255 3.71 15.87 -28.81
N THR A 256 2.56 15.32 -28.41
CA THR A 256 1.40 16.11 -28.00
C THR A 256 0.90 15.69 -26.63
N LEU A 257 0.40 16.65 -25.86
CA LEU A 257 -0.24 16.44 -24.58
C LEU A 257 -1.65 17.02 -24.61
N GLY A 258 -2.68 16.18 -24.43
CA GLY A 258 -4.08 16.61 -24.54
C GLY A 258 -4.45 17.17 -25.91
N GLY A 259 -3.74 16.74 -26.97
CA GLY A 259 -3.93 17.19 -28.35
C GLY A 259 -3.12 18.44 -28.74
N ALA A 260 -2.51 19.15 -27.79
CA ALA A 260 -1.62 20.27 -28.09
C ALA A 260 -0.18 19.78 -28.32
N SER A 261 0.51 20.27 -29.34
CA SER A 261 1.92 19.92 -29.58
C SER A 261 2.80 20.53 -28.50
N ILE A 262 3.57 19.68 -27.82
CA ILE A 262 4.57 20.08 -26.82
C ILE A 262 6.01 19.88 -27.30
N TRP A 263 6.18 19.26 -28.47
CA TRP A 263 7.45 19.17 -29.16
C TRP A 263 7.22 18.80 -30.63
N SER A 264 8.07 19.32 -31.50
CA SER A 264 8.14 18.95 -32.90
C SER A 264 9.59 19.00 -33.35
N GLY A 265 10.04 18.01 -34.10
CA GLY A 265 11.43 17.94 -34.54
C GLY A 265 11.71 16.68 -35.32
N SER A 266 12.96 16.25 -35.34
CA SER A 266 13.36 14.97 -35.90
C SER A 266 14.48 14.42 -35.06
N LEU A 267 14.20 13.41 -34.24
CA LEU A 267 15.26 12.71 -33.54
C LEU A 267 15.81 11.57 -34.40
N PRO A 268 17.12 11.30 -34.33
CA PRO A 268 17.70 10.11 -34.93
C PRO A 268 17.04 8.86 -34.33
N ASP A 269 17.13 7.74 -35.04
CA ASP A 269 16.55 6.46 -34.64
C ASP A 269 17.41 5.78 -33.55
N GLU A 270 17.61 6.49 -32.45
CA GLU A 270 18.29 6.02 -31.26
C GLU A 270 17.26 5.66 -30.19
N SER A 271 17.48 4.53 -29.50
CA SER A 271 16.61 4.05 -28.44
C SER A 271 17.39 4.05 -27.11
N PRO A 272 17.01 4.84 -26.10
CA PRO A 272 15.85 5.73 -26.09
C PRO A 272 16.06 7.05 -26.82
N ALA A 273 15.00 7.52 -27.48
CA ALA A 273 14.91 8.90 -27.94
C ALA A 273 14.67 9.82 -26.73
N TYR A 274 15.55 10.80 -26.54
CA TYR A 274 15.51 11.74 -25.41
C TYR A 274 14.97 13.11 -25.85
N ILE A 275 13.87 13.55 -25.25
CA ILE A 275 13.23 14.84 -25.55
C ILE A 275 13.22 15.69 -24.28
N SER A 276 14.00 16.78 -24.26
CA SER A 276 14.07 17.71 -23.12
C SER A 276 13.77 19.17 -23.47
N ASP A 277 13.75 19.51 -24.75
CA ASP A 277 13.44 20.82 -25.32
C ASP A 277 11.93 20.98 -25.56
N LEU A 278 11.12 20.65 -24.55
CA LEU A 278 9.67 20.74 -24.63
C LEU A 278 9.21 22.21 -24.67
N ALA A 279 8.25 22.50 -25.55
CA ALA A 279 7.59 23.79 -25.71
C ALA A 279 6.07 23.65 -25.45
N GLY A 280 5.33 24.77 -25.46
CA GLY A 280 3.86 24.75 -25.35
C GLY A 280 3.32 24.41 -23.94
N ASP A 281 2.01 24.13 -23.85
CA ASP A 281 1.35 23.78 -22.59
C ASP A 281 1.58 22.29 -22.22
N ARG A 282 2.52 22.10 -21.30
CA ARG A 282 2.92 20.81 -20.73
C ARG A 282 2.36 20.60 -19.31
N SER A 283 1.36 21.39 -18.91
CA SER A 283 0.73 21.30 -17.61
C SER A 283 -0.39 20.25 -17.59
N ILE A 284 -0.56 19.58 -16.44
CA ILE A 284 -1.65 18.65 -16.16
C ILE A 284 -2.26 19.10 -14.82
N PRO A 285 -3.43 19.77 -14.84
CA PRO A 285 -4.07 20.28 -13.63
C PRO A 285 -4.37 19.19 -12.57
N PRO A 286 -4.58 19.57 -11.29
CA PRO A 286 -4.95 18.63 -10.24
C PRO A 286 -6.21 17.84 -10.60
N ARG A 287 -6.28 16.57 -10.21
CA ARG A 287 -7.42 15.68 -10.44
C ARG A 287 -7.85 15.58 -11.92
N SER A 288 -6.92 15.76 -12.84
CA SER A 288 -7.18 15.71 -14.29
C SER A 288 -6.28 14.70 -14.98
N SER A 289 -6.51 14.50 -16.26
CA SER A 289 -5.65 13.68 -17.11
C SER A 289 -5.50 14.28 -18.49
N LYS A 290 -4.36 14.00 -19.13
CA LYS A 290 -4.10 14.37 -20.53
C LYS A 290 -3.47 13.17 -21.24
N PHE A 291 -3.86 12.94 -22.50
CA PHE A 291 -3.24 11.91 -23.33
C PHE A 291 -1.91 12.42 -23.87
N LEU A 292 -0.82 11.72 -23.53
CA LEU A 292 0.50 11.94 -24.10
C LEU A 292 0.67 11.04 -25.32
N GLN A 293 0.70 11.65 -26.50
CA GLN A 293 0.83 10.95 -27.76
C GLN A 293 2.17 11.25 -28.40
N VAL A 294 2.80 10.20 -28.91
CA VAL A 294 4.03 10.25 -29.68
C VAL A 294 3.69 10.02 -31.15
N GLY A 295 4.11 10.95 -32.00
CA GLY A 295 3.90 10.93 -33.44
C GLY A 295 5.20 10.65 -34.20
N PHE A 296 5.09 9.86 -35.26
CA PHE A 296 6.21 9.46 -36.11
C PHE A 296 6.03 10.02 -37.53
N GLY A 297 7.15 10.24 -38.23
CA GLY A 297 7.15 10.82 -39.59
C GLY A 297 6.61 9.92 -40.70
N ALA A 298 6.52 8.62 -40.44
CA ALA A 298 5.91 7.61 -41.31
C ALA A 298 5.09 6.64 -40.45
N GLY A 299 4.39 5.68 -41.08
CA GLY A 299 3.62 4.66 -40.37
C GLY A 299 4.49 3.86 -39.40
N TYR A 300 4.30 4.10 -38.10
CA TYR A 300 4.91 3.32 -37.02
C TYR A 300 3.97 2.20 -36.60
N ARG A 301 4.50 0.97 -36.49
CA ARG A 301 3.77 -0.18 -35.94
C ARG A 301 4.39 -0.56 -34.62
N ALA A 302 3.66 -0.33 -33.53
CA ALA A 302 4.07 -0.76 -32.21
C ALA A 302 4.08 -2.30 -32.12
N SER A 303 5.12 -2.84 -31.52
CA SER A 303 5.44 -4.26 -31.36
C SER A 303 5.09 -4.78 -29.96
N GLY A 304 4.77 -3.90 -29.02
CA GLY A 304 4.55 -4.19 -27.61
C GLY A 304 5.83 -4.16 -26.76
N ALA A 305 7.00 -4.00 -27.38
CA ALA A 305 8.28 -3.81 -26.70
C ALA A 305 8.56 -2.34 -26.33
N GLU A 306 7.68 -1.42 -26.73
CA GLU A 306 7.87 0.00 -26.53
C GLU A 306 7.69 0.40 -25.07
N LYS A 307 8.38 1.49 -24.71
CA LYS A 307 8.30 2.07 -23.37
C LYS A 307 8.34 3.58 -23.46
N ILE A 308 7.56 4.25 -22.62
CA ILE A 308 7.60 5.70 -22.44
C ILE A 308 7.90 5.99 -20.97
N VAL A 309 8.90 6.84 -20.73
CA VAL A 309 9.20 7.39 -19.40
C VAL A 309 8.97 8.89 -19.42
N VAL A 310 8.24 9.39 -18.43
CA VAL A 310 7.92 10.82 -18.26
C VAL A 310 8.49 11.31 -16.95
N VAL A 311 9.26 12.38 -17.00
CA VAL A 311 9.81 13.05 -15.82
C VAL A 311 9.13 14.39 -15.64
N PHE A 312 8.77 14.72 -14.40
CA PHE A 312 8.11 15.97 -14.05
C PHE A 312 9.08 17.02 -13.49
N GLU A 313 8.68 18.28 -13.51
CA GLU A 313 9.47 19.39 -12.96
C GLU A 313 9.31 19.54 -11.46
N GLU A 314 8.16 19.13 -10.93
CA GLU A 314 7.84 19.21 -9.52
C GLU A 314 8.77 18.29 -8.71
N LYS A 315 9.28 18.85 -7.60
CA LYS A 315 10.14 18.10 -6.67
C LYS A 315 9.35 16.95 -6.06
N ASN A 316 10.02 15.81 -5.85
CA ASN A 316 9.47 14.60 -5.23
C ASN A 316 8.36 13.89 -6.03
N CYS A 317 8.12 14.24 -7.30
CA CYS A 317 7.24 13.47 -8.17
C CYS A 317 7.95 12.22 -8.70
N PRO A 318 7.34 11.02 -8.56
CA PRO A 318 7.89 9.83 -9.19
C PRO A 318 7.83 9.97 -10.72
N LYS A 319 8.90 9.53 -11.39
CA LYS A 319 8.86 9.35 -12.86
C LYS A 319 7.79 8.34 -13.22
N LEU A 320 7.05 8.57 -14.30
CA LEU A 320 6.17 7.56 -14.87
C LEU A 320 6.97 6.66 -15.80
N ASP A 321 6.72 5.38 -15.71
CA ASP A 321 7.33 4.35 -16.53
C ASP A 321 6.22 3.43 -17.03
N SER A 322 5.91 3.50 -18.32
CA SER A 322 4.79 2.74 -18.91
C SER A 322 4.87 1.22 -18.71
N SER A 323 6.06 0.69 -18.38
CA SER A 323 6.27 -0.74 -18.07
C SER A 323 5.98 -1.10 -16.60
N ASN A 324 5.79 -0.12 -15.72
CA ASN A 324 5.55 -0.33 -14.30
C ASN A 324 4.05 -0.47 -14.00
N ALA A 325 3.58 -1.71 -13.85
CA ALA A 325 2.17 -1.99 -13.56
C ALA A 325 1.65 -1.39 -12.23
N SER A 326 2.54 -1.06 -11.28
CA SER A 326 2.15 -0.41 -10.01
C SER A 326 1.76 1.06 -10.16
N GLN A 327 2.05 1.66 -11.32
CA GLN A 327 1.74 3.05 -11.66
C GLN A 327 0.46 3.19 -12.52
N LEU A 328 -0.24 2.09 -12.76
CA LEU A 328 -1.62 2.12 -13.28
C LEU A 328 -2.56 2.81 -12.28
N PRO A 329 -3.71 3.35 -12.75
CA PRO A 329 -4.63 4.14 -11.92
C PRO A 329 -5.23 3.34 -10.77
#